data_AF-A0A496UJV1-F1
#
_entry.id   AF-A0A496UJV1-F1
#
_cell.length_a   1.000
_cell.length_b   1.000
_cell.length_c   1.000
_cell.angle_alpha   90.00
_cell.angle_beta   90.00
_cell.angle_gamma   90.00
#
_symmetry.space_group_name_H-M   'P 1'
#
loop_
_entity.id
_entity.type
_entity.pdbx_description
1 polymer ?
#
loop_
_entity_poly.entity_id
_entity_poly.type
_entity_poly.pdbx_seq_one_letter_code
_entity_poly.pdbx_strand_id
1 'polypeptide(L)'
;MKINLLFIIAASLLILTLPVLTSCAVNRVIYTENVEVHGLLIRVVLLESRELNELVISMQEPGHSIKERVFFVNWIPHFLEIDDYNNDSMLDIKIVSTNDEVHYFYSTALGLIAN
;
A
#
# COMPACT_ATOMS: atom_id res chain seq x y z
N MET A 1 -29.17 -64.15 -2.97
CA MET A 1 -28.00 -63.63 -2.23
C MET A 1 -26.97 -63.12 -3.22
N LYS A 2 -27.00 -61.82 -3.53
CA LYS A 2 -25.93 -61.07 -4.22
C LYS A 2 -25.98 -59.64 -3.68
N ILE A 3 -24.83 -59.17 -3.23
CA ILE A 3 -24.61 -58.01 -2.36
C ILE A 3 -24.66 -56.70 -3.16
N ASN A 4 -25.17 -55.67 -2.49
CA ASN A 4 -25.32 -54.26 -2.85
C ASN A 4 -24.25 -53.67 -3.80
N LEU A 5 -24.71 -53.18 -4.96
CA LEU A 5 -23.95 -52.31 -5.86
C LEU A 5 -24.67 -50.97 -6.10
N LEU A 6 -25.36 -50.45 -5.09
CA LEU A 6 -26.06 -49.17 -5.15
C LEU A 6 -25.56 -48.16 -4.10
N PHE A 7 -24.34 -48.36 -3.59
CA PHE A 7 -23.75 -47.51 -2.55
C PHE A 7 -22.48 -46.76 -2.98
N ILE A 8 -22.06 -46.84 -4.25
CA ILE A 8 -20.74 -46.31 -4.67
C ILE A 8 -20.81 -45.08 -5.58
N ILE A 9 -21.98 -44.68 -6.09
CA ILE A 9 -22.01 -43.65 -7.17
C ILE A 9 -22.64 -42.30 -6.76
N ALA A 10 -23.32 -42.19 -5.62
CA ALA A 10 -23.93 -40.92 -5.20
C ALA A 10 -23.10 -40.12 -4.15
N ALA A 11 -21.95 -40.64 -3.71
CA ALA A 11 -21.01 -39.88 -2.89
C ALA A 11 -20.07 -39.00 -3.74
N SER A 12 -20.09 -39.14 -5.07
CA SER A 12 -19.25 -38.39 -6.00
C SER A 12 -19.84 -37.04 -6.41
N LEU A 13 -21.05 -36.70 -5.94
CA LEU A 13 -21.71 -35.42 -6.22
C LEU A 13 -21.44 -34.35 -5.13
N LEU A 14 -20.56 -34.64 -4.17
CA LEU A 14 -20.28 -33.77 -3.03
C LEU A 14 -18.78 -33.56 -2.79
N ILE A 15 -17.98 -33.39 -3.85
CA ILE A 15 -16.68 -32.70 -3.74
C ILE A 15 -16.48 -31.82 -4.98
N LEU A 16 -17.48 -30.95 -5.22
CA LEU A 16 -17.29 -29.71 -5.98
C LEU A 16 -17.04 -28.53 -5.03
N THR A 17 -16.70 -28.82 -3.76
CA THR A 17 -16.05 -27.86 -2.86
C THR A 17 -14.57 -27.84 -3.19
N LEU A 18 -14.23 -27.31 -4.37
CA LEU A 18 -12.92 -26.68 -4.52
C LEU A 18 -12.84 -25.68 -3.36
N PRO A 19 -11.87 -25.80 -2.44
CA PRO A 19 -11.61 -24.72 -1.52
C PRO A 19 -11.32 -23.53 -2.42
N VAL A 20 -12.17 -22.51 -2.33
CA VAL A 20 -11.87 -21.18 -2.80
C VAL A 20 -10.57 -20.82 -2.09
N LEU A 21 -9.44 -21.04 -2.77
CA LEU A 21 -8.15 -20.51 -2.37
C LEU A 21 -8.23 -19.01 -2.60
N THR A 22 -9.00 -18.31 -1.77
CA THR A 22 -8.73 -16.91 -1.48
C THR A 22 -7.37 -16.91 -0.81
N SER A 23 -6.32 -16.89 -1.63
CA SER A 23 -5.01 -16.40 -1.22
C SER A 23 -5.27 -14.99 -0.73
N CYS A 24 -5.42 -14.80 0.60
CA CYS A 24 -5.31 -13.47 1.17
C CYS A 24 -3.96 -12.94 0.70
N ALA A 25 -3.96 -11.99 -0.24
CA ALA A 25 -2.74 -11.33 -0.64
C ALA A 25 -2.21 -10.63 0.62
N VAL A 26 -1.14 -11.15 1.18
CA VAL A 26 -0.41 -10.49 2.27
C VAL A 26 0.57 -9.57 1.57
N ASN A 27 0.22 -8.30 1.46
CA ASN A 27 1.17 -7.28 1.02
C ASN A 27 2.27 -7.17 2.09
N ARG A 28 3.53 -7.35 1.69
CA ARG A 28 4.67 -7.32 2.60
C ARG A 28 5.18 -5.88 2.72
N VAL A 29 5.33 -5.36 3.94
CA VAL A 29 6.00 -4.07 4.15
C VAL A 29 7.49 -4.22 3.84
N ILE A 30 8.00 -3.43 2.90
CA ILE A 30 9.41 -3.43 2.48
C ILE A 30 10.12 -2.10 2.76
N TYR A 31 9.37 -1.02 3.02
CA TYR A 31 9.89 0.25 3.50
C TYR A 31 8.95 0.87 4.53
N THR A 32 9.50 1.53 5.55
CA THR A 32 8.74 2.37 6.47
C THR A 32 9.61 3.50 6.97
N GLU A 33 9.07 4.71 6.92
CA GLU A 33 9.69 5.89 7.49
C GLU A 33 8.63 6.75 8.17
N ASN A 34 8.99 7.34 9.31
CA ASN A 34 8.14 8.24 10.06
C ASN A 34 8.94 9.50 10.34
N VAL A 35 8.39 10.64 9.97
CA VAL A 35 9.01 11.95 10.15
C VAL A 35 8.03 12.87 10.86
N GLU A 36 8.55 13.68 11.77
CA GLU A 36 7.80 14.76 12.41
C GLU A 36 8.51 16.09 12.11
N VAL A 37 7.80 17.03 11.48
CA VAL A 37 8.31 18.37 11.19
C VAL A 37 7.29 19.40 11.62
N HIS A 38 7.66 20.30 12.54
CA HIS A 38 6.76 21.35 13.05
C HIS A 38 5.38 20.83 13.54
N GLY A 39 5.34 19.61 14.10
CA GLY A 39 4.12 18.94 14.56
C GLY A 39 3.30 18.25 13.46
N LEU A 40 3.67 18.39 12.19
CA LEU A 40 3.15 17.57 11.10
C LEU A 40 3.78 16.18 11.18
N LEU A 41 2.96 15.15 11.40
CA LEU A 41 3.39 13.75 11.36
C LEU A 41 3.24 13.22 9.94
N ILE A 42 4.30 12.61 9.41
CA ILE A 42 4.34 12.00 8.09
C ILE A 42 4.79 10.55 8.25
N ARG A 43 4.09 9.65 7.58
CA ARG A 43 4.46 8.25 7.46
C ARG A 43 4.49 7.85 6.00
N VAL A 44 5.58 7.23 5.57
CA VAL A 44 5.74 6.65 4.25
C VAL A 44 5.94 5.15 4.41
N VAL A 45 5.10 4.35 3.76
CA VAL A 45 5.18 2.89 3.77
C VAL A 45 5.20 2.39 2.34
N LEU A 46 6.12 1.50 2.02
CA LEU A 46 6.08 0.76 0.76
C LEU A 46 5.67 -0.68 1.03
N LEU A 47 4.62 -1.12 0.33
CA LEU A 47 4.16 -2.49 0.33
C LEU A 47 4.53 -3.18 -0.98
N GLU A 48 5.18 -4.32 -0.87
CA GLU A 48 5.47 -5.21 -1.99
C GLU A 48 4.17 -5.88 -2.46
N SER A 49 3.91 -5.76 -3.76
CA SER A 49 2.80 -6.42 -4.45
C SER A 49 3.31 -7.02 -5.77
N ARG A 50 2.49 -7.85 -6.42
CA ARG A 50 2.92 -8.71 -7.54
C ARG A 50 3.26 -7.94 -8.82
N GLU A 51 2.62 -6.78 -9.02
CA GLU A 51 2.75 -6.00 -10.25
C GLU A 51 3.50 -4.68 -10.00
N LEU A 52 2.95 -3.83 -9.15
CA LEU A 52 3.54 -2.56 -8.70
C LEU A 52 3.47 -2.50 -7.19
N ASN A 53 4.48 -1.91 -6.57
CA ASN A 53 4.48 -1.65 -5.14
C ASN A 53 3.45 -0.57 -4.80
N GLU A 54 2.86 -0.67 -3.61
CA GLU A 54 1.94 0.35 -3.09
C GLU A 54 2.71 1.27 -2.13
N LEU A 55 2.94 2.51 -2.56
CA LEU A 55 3.48 3.57 -1.72
C LEU A 55 2.33 4.27 -1.01
N VAL A 56 2.21 4.03 0.29
CA VAL A 56 1.22 4.66 1.17
C VAL A 56 1.88 5.82 1.89
N ILE A 57 1.35 7.03 1.68
CA ILE A 57 1.79 8.23 2.38
C ILE A 57 0.63 8.72 3.25
N SER A 58 0.88 8.79 4.56
CA SER A 58 -0.06 9.29 5.55
C SER A 58 0.49 10.57 6.19
N MET A 59 -0.36 11.57 6.37
CA MET A 59 -0.03 12.85 6.98
C MET A 59 -1.05 13.22 8.06
N GLN A 60 -0.59 13.84 9.14
CA GLN A 60 -1.46 14.33 10.20
C GLN A 60 -0.98 15.65 10.78
N GLU A 61 -1.79 16.70 10.64
CA GLU A 61 -1.59 17.97 11.33
C GLU A 61 -2.07 17.87 12.80
N PRO A 62 -1.50 18.66 13.73
CA PRO A 62 -1.92 18.66 15.13
C PRO A 62 -3.42 18.90 15.31
N GLY A 63 -4.12 17.95 15.91
CA GLY A 63 -5.57 18.06 16.16
C GLY A 63 -6.46 17.78 14.95
N HIS A 64 -5.91 17.38 13.81
CA HIS A 64 -6.65 17.03 12.60
C HIS A 64 -6.65 15.50 12.34
N SER A 65 -7.55 15.06 11.45
CA SER A 65 -7.60 13.68 10.98
C SER A 65 -6.41 13.34 10.08
N ILE A 66 -6.06 12.06 10.04
CA ILE A 66 -5.03 11.54 9.13
C ILE A 66 -5.54 11.64 7.69
N LYS A 67 -4.72 12.21 6.81
CA LYS A 67 -4.90 12.19 5.35
C LYS A 67 -4.00 11.12 4.77
N GLU A 68 -4.54 10.22 3.94
CA GLU A 68 -3.77 9.12 3.33
C GLU A 68 -3.96 9.09 1.82
N ARG A 69 -2.88 8.77 1.11
CA ARG A 69 -2.86 8.51 -0.33
C ARG A 69 -2.01 7.28 -0.64
N VAL A 70 -2.44 6.54 -1.65
CA VAL A 70 -1.75 5.36 -2.17
C VAL A 70 -1.34 5.63 -3.61
N PHE A 71 -0.09 5.35 -3.92
CA PHE A 71 0.48 5.45 -5.26
C PHE A 71 1.04 4.10 -5.68
N PHE A 72 0.84 3.71 -6.93
CA PHE A 72 1.46 2.51 -7.47
C PHE A 72 2.80 2.89 -8.09
N VAL A 73 3.88 2.31 -7.57
CA VAL A 73 5.26 2.64 -7.95
C VAL A 73 6.05 1.38 -8.28
N ASN A 74 7.06 1.52 -9.15
CA ASN A 74 7.98 0.45 -9.53
C ASN A 74 9.41 0.67 -8.98
N TRP A 75 9.54 1.56 -7.99
CA TRP A 75 10.80 1.94 -7.36
C TRP A 75 10.68 1.80 -5.83
N ILE A 76 11.84 1.85 -5.14
CA ILE A 76 11.93 1.71 -3.69
C ILE A 76 12.47 3.02 -3.10
N PRO A 77 11.81 3.65 -2.12
CA PRO A 77 12.35 4.80 -1.41
C PRO A 77 13.70 4.49 -0.77
N HIS A 78 14.61 5.45 -0.84
CA HIS A 78 15.91 5.41 -0.15
C HIS A 78 16.03 6.55 0.87
N PHE A 79 15.54 7.74 0.52
CA PHE A 79 15.65 8.93 1.34
C PHE A 79 14.42 9.82 1.17
N LEU A 80 14.01 10.47 2.26
CA LEU A 80 12.86 11.37 2.35
C LEU A 80 13.30 12.75 2.84
N GLU A 81 12.75 13.81 2.23
CA GLU A 81 12.96 15.18 2.66
C GLU A 81 11.65 15.95 2.60
N ILE A 82 11.45 16.83 3.58
CA ILE A 82 10.21 17.61 3.76
C ILE A 82 10.56 19.10 3.68
N ASP A 83 9.97 19.80 2.72
CA ASP A 83 10.12 21.25 2.55
C ASP A 83 8.97 21.80 1.68
N ASP A 84 8.84 23.12 1.55
CA ASP A 84 7.91 23.77 0.62
C ASP A 84 8.55 23.85 -0.78
N TYR A 85 8.35 22.81 -1.59
CA TYR A 85 9.02 22.67 -2.89
C TYR A 85 8.33 23.47 -4.01
N ASN A 86 7.06 23.84 -3.83
CA ASN A 86 6.28 24.57 -4.83
C ASN A 86 5.95 26.04 -4.43
N ASN A 87 6.42 26.49 -3.26
CA ASN A 87 6.19 27.81 -2.66
C ASN A 87 4.71 28.13 -2.39
N ASP A 88 3.90 27.15 -2.01
CA ASP A 88 2.48 27.35 -1.66
C ASP A 88 2.23 27.45 -0.14
N SER A 89 3.30 27.48 0.65
CA SER A 89 3.29 27.49 2.12
C SER A 89 2.76 26.20 2.77
N MET A 90 2.60 25.12 2.01
CA MET A 90 2.37 23.78 2.53
C MET A 90 3.67 22.98 2.47
N LEU A 91 3.92 22.13 3.49
CA LEU A 91 5.06 21.23 3.45
C LEU A 91 4.76 20.08 2.47
N ASP A 92 5.67 19.90 1.51
CA ASP A 92 5.66 18.87 0.50
C ASP A 92 6.63 17.75 0.86
N ILE A 93 6.60 16.69 0.07
CA ILE A 93 7.43 15.50 0.27
C ILE A 93 8.27 15.26 -0.98
N LYS A 94 9.60 15.19 -0.80
CA LYS A 94 10.54 14.69 -1.80
C LYS A 94 11.03 13.31 -1.38
N ILE A 95 10.90 12.33 -2.28
CA ILE A 95 11.45 10.99 -2.10
C ILE A 95 12.50 10.74 -3.17
N VAL A 96 13.68 10.32 -2.74
CA VAL A 96 14.74 9.82 -3.63
C VAL A 96 14.70 8.30 -3.59
N SER A 97 14.62 7.66 -4.76
CA SER A 97 14.60 6.21 -4.89
C SER A 97 16.01 5.61 -4.75
N THR A 98 16.10 4.29 -4.59
CA THR A 98 17.39 3.57 -4.58
C THR A 98 18.17 3.66 -5.90
N ASN A 99 17.53 4.14 -6.97
CA ASN A 99 18.14 4.35 -8.29
C ASN A 99 18.43 5.85 -8.54
N ASP A 100 18.40 6.68 -7.49
CA ASP A 100 18.62 8.14 -7.54
C ASP A 100 17.55 8.92 -8.36
N GLU A 101 16.38 8.32 -8.60
CA GLU A 101 15.23 9.04 -9.16
C GLU A 101 14.55 9.88 -8.07
N VAL A 102 14.14 11.10 -8.41
CA VAL A 102 13.51 12.04 -7.48
C VAL A 102 12.02 12.16 -7.78
N HIS A 103 11.19 11.98 -6.76
CA HIS A 103 9.74 12.04 -6.85
C HIS A 103 9.19 13.08 -5.87
N TYR A 104 8.33 13.96 -6.35
CA TYR A 104 7.69 14.98 -5.52
C TYR A 104 6.22 14.66 -5.29
N PHE A 105 5.78 14.83 -4.05
CA PHE A 105 4.38 14.74 -3.65
C PHE A 105 3.98 16.05 -3.01
N TYR A 106 3.14 16.79 -3.72
CA TYR A 106 2.69 18.11 -3.31
C TYR A 106 1.47 18.01 -2.42
N SER A 107 1.53 18.72 -1.29
CA SER A 107 0.42 18.83 -0.35
C SER A 107 -0.65 19.76 -0.91
N THR A 108 -1.92 19.41 -0.72
CA THR A 108 -3.05 20.26 -1.07
C THR A 108 -4.13 20.19 -0.01
N ALA A 109 -5.11 21.10 -0.09
CA ALA A 109 -6.31 21.05 0.75
C ALA A 109 -7.06 19.71 0.66
N LEU A 110 -6.95 18.99 -0.46
CA LEU A 110 -7.62 17.71 -0.72
C LEU A 110 -6.71 16.49 -0.44
N GLY A 111 -5.47 16.69 0.01
CA GLY A 111 -4.47 15.65 0.26
C GLY A 111 -3.27 15.75 -0.69
N LEU A 112 -2.54 14.66 -0.87
CA LEU A 112 -1.30 14.63 -1.67
C LEU A 112 -1.57 14.36 -3.16
N ILE A 113 -0.78 15.01 -4.02
CA ILE A 113 -0.73 14.79 -5.47
C ILE A 113 0.71 14.50 -5.88
N ALA A 114 0.94 13.49 -6.72
CA ALA A 114 2.26 13.18 -7.27
C ALA A 114 2.54 13.97 -8.57
N ASN A 115 3.81 14.31 -8.80
CA ASN A 115 4.30 14.90 -10.05
C ASN A 115 5.40 14.03 -10.67
#